data_AF-A0A926DYR7-F1
#
_entry.id   AF-A0A926DYR7-F1
#
_cell.length_a   1.000
_cell.length_b   1.000
_cell.length_c   1.000
_cell.angle_alpha   90.00
_cell.angle_beta   90.00
_cell.angle_gamma   90.00
#
_symmetry.space_group_name_H-M   'P 1'
#
loop_
_entity.id
_entity.type
_entity.pdbx_description
1 polymer ?
#
loop_
_entity_poly.entity_id
_entity_poly.type
_entity_poly.pdbx_seq_one_letter_code
_entity_poly.pdbx_strand_id
1 'polypeptide(L)'
;MSMNMFAVAGDCPGNEELALQIQAGDKNAAELLISQNEGYITELALKHSEWCDLEDLKQEGAMALLEAAKRFDPSRGTKLLTYATPAMESAMLDYGAHDSLTISIPPSRYHQLRRVAHVCAEAQDEPEPALMDAVCKELAVSQKVAAELLKEYRTLFGIRLLGDDVFAISCSGDPARAYDRYMRRVFLHQLMEEVLNPRELNLVRCYLGIGQPDEEGMTFQELAIRLNYNGPSGAEKAYKTALRKLKKELYSGAYGQWLEIQKAINKARAEAEADSGYYTTPQTTWLDDKNLAERFICEVVSLIRIHEIFSDALDEEQK
;
A
#
# COMPACT_ATOMS: atom_id res chain seq x y z
N MET A 1 -1.48 -50.23 -4.13
CA MET A 1 -1.76 -49.69 -2.79
C MET A 1 -2.36 -48.31 -2.98
N SER A 2 -3.68 -48.20 -2.95
CA SER A 2 -4.37 -46.91 -2.97
C SER A 2 -4.17 -46.25 -1.62
N MET A 3 -3.41 -45.16 -1.56
CA MET A 3 -3.41 -44.27 -0.41
C MET A 3 -4.71 -43.48 -0.44
N ASN A 4 -5.55 -43.71 0.56
CA ASN A 4 -6.75 -42.94 0.87
C ASN A 4 -6.40 -41.45 0.98
N MET A 5 -6.92 -40.64 0.06
CA MET A 5 -6.75 -39.18 -0.02
C MET A 5 -7.84 -38.43 0.79
N PHE A 6 -8.39 -39.05 1.84
CA PHE A 6 -9.36 -38.43 2.73
C PHE A 6 -8.96 -38.71 4.19
N ALA A 7 -7.85 -38.12 4.61
CA ALA A 7 -7.56 -37.93 6.02
C ALA A 7 -8.15 -36.59 6.44
N VAL A 8 -9.26 -36.65 7.19
CA VAL A 8 -9.73 -35.70 8.21
C VAL A 8 -9.49 -34.22 7.89
N ALA A 9 -10.55 -33.52 7.50
CA ALA A 9 -10.64 -32.07 7.60
C ALA A 9 -10.49 -31.66 9.08
N GLY A 10 -9.25 -31.58 9.55
CA GLY A 10 -8.90 -30.62 10.59
C GLY A 10 -9.02 -29.25 9.95
N ASP A 11 -9.65 -28.30 10.65
CA ASP A 11 -9.79 -26.92 10.20
C ASP A 11 -8.44 -26.44 9.65
N CYS A 12 -8.37 -26.25 8.34
CA CYS A 12 -7.19 -25.65 7.73
C CYS A 12 -7.11 -24.23 8.30
N PRO A 13 -5.99 -23.87 8.95
CA PRO A 13 -5.87 -22.57 9.59
C PRO A 13 -6.07 -21.47 8.55
N GLY A 14 -6.75 -20.40 8.97
CA GLY A 14 -6.99 -19.25 8.11
C GLY A 14 -5.69 -18.49 7.83
N ASN A 15 -5.70 -17.64 6.81
CA ASN A 15 -4.56 -16.79 6.45
C ASN A 15 -4.09 -15.92 7.64
N GLU A 16 -5.02 -15.38 8.43
CA GLU A 16 -4.70 -14.59 9.62
C GLU A 16 -3.99 -15.41 10.70
N GLU A 17 -4.42 -16.65 10.93
CA GLU A 17 -3.80 -17.57 11.90
C GLU A 17 -2.41 -17.98 11.45
N LEU A 18 -2.24 -18.26 10.16
CA LEU A 18 -0.94 -18.58 9.57
C LEU A 18 0.03 -17.41 9.66
N ALA A 19 -0.42 -16.16 9.48
CA ALA A 19 0.42 -15.00 9.69
C ALA A 19 0.93 -14.88 11.13
N LEU A 20 0.06 -15.13 12.12
CA LEU A 20 0.45 -15.14 13.53
C LEU A 20 1.43 -16.28 13.85
N GLN A 21 1.23 -17.46 13.26
CA GLN A 21 2.17 -18.59 13.41
C GLN A 21 3.54 -18.29 12.78
N ILE A 22 3.58 -17.63 11.62
CA ILE A 22 4.82 -17.17 10.98
C ILE A 22 5.55 -16.18 11.89
N GLN A 23 4.82 -15.24 12.53
CA GLN A 23 5.40 -14.29 13.49
C GLN A 23 5.94 -14.98 14.75
N ALA A 24 5.30 -16.07 15.18
CA ALA A 24 5.77 -16.92 16.28
C ALA A 24 6.96 -17.82 15.90
N GLY A 25 7.37 -17.83 14.63
CA GLY A 25 8.52 -18.58 14.13
C GLY A 25 8.22 -19.99 13.63
N ASP A 26 6.94 -20.33 13.39
CA ASP A 26 6.57 -21.59 12.75
C ASP A 26 6.97 -21.59 11.27
N LYS A 27 7.88 -22.50 10.91
CA LYS A 27 8.40 -22.62 9.55
C LYS A 27 7.40 -23.29 8.59
N ASN A 28 6.53 -24.16 9.11
CA ASN A 28 5.56 -24.89 8.28
C ASN A 28 4.41 -23.97 7.84
N ALA A 29 4.11 -22.94 8.64
CA ALA A 29 3.06 -21.97 8.34
C ALA A 29 3.33 -21.17 7.06
N ALA A 30 4.61 -20.89 6.75
CA ALA A 30 5.00 -20.16 5.54
C ALA A 30 4.69 -20.94 4.25
N GLU A 31 5.06 -22.23 4.20
CA GLU A 31 4.78 -23.10 3.06
C GLU A 31 3.27 -23.29 2.87
N LEU A 32 2.55 -23.48 3.99
CA LEU A 32 1.09 -23.62 3.95
C LEU A 32 0.41 -22.35 3.45
N LEU A 33 0.82 -21.18 3.93
CA LEU A 33 0.28 -19.88 3.49
C LEU A 33 0.49 -19.66 1.99
N ILE A 34 1.68 -19.98 1.46
CA ILE A 34 1.92 -19.88 0.01
C ILE A 34 1.02 -20.86 -0.75
N SER A 35 0.98 -22.13 -0.34
CA SER A 35 0.21 -23.16 -1.05
C SER A 35 -1.29 -22.86 -1.10
N GLN A 36 -1.87 -22.34 -0.01
CA GLN A 36 -3.28 -21.96 0.05
C GLN A 36 -3.61 -20.79 -0.89
N ASN A 37 -2.65 -19.90 -1.14
CA ASN A 37 -2.87 -18.67 -1.90
C ASN A 37 -2.23 -18.68 -3.29
N GLU A 38 -1.70 -19.83 -3.76
CA GLU A 38 -1.00 -19.95 -5.05
C GLU A 38 -1.88 -19.50 -6.24
N GLY A 39 -3.15 -19.87 -6.24
CA GLY A 39 -4.09 -19.46 -7.29
C GLY A 39 -4.27 -17.93 -7.35
N TYR A 40 -4.35 -17.28 -6.19
CA TYR A 40 -4.47 -15.83 -6.09
C TYR A 40 -3.18 -15.12 -6.52
N ILE A 41 -2.02 -15.63 -6.09
CA ILE A 41 -0.72 -15.12 -6.53
C ILE A 41 -0.58 -15.23 -8.06
N THR A 42 -1.02 -16.34 -8.64
CA THR A 42 -1.02 -16.56 -10.09
C THR A 42 -1.91 -15.56 -10.81
N GLU A 43 -3.12 -15.31 -10.29
CA GLU A 43 -4.04 -14.30 -10.85
C GLU A 43 -3.40 -12.90 -10.88
N LEU A 44 -2.72 -12.50 -9.79
CA LEU A 44 -2.00 -11.22 -9.74
C LEU A 44 -0.85 -11.19 -10.75
N ALA A 45 -0.02 -12.24 -10.79
CA ALA A 45 1.13 -12.30 -11.67
C ALA A 45 0.74 -12.25 -13.16
N LEU A 46 -0.38 -12.86 -13.55
CA LEU A 46 -0.88 -12.84 -14.93
C LEU A 46 -1.11 -11.41 -15.45
N LYS A 47 -1.55 -10.48 -14.59
CA LYS A 47 -1.76 -9.06 -14.96
C LYS A 47 -0.47 -8.35 -15.36
N HIS A 48 0.68 -8.89 -15.00
CA HIS A 48 2.00 -8.28 -15.19
C HIS A 48 2.93 -9.14 -16.08
N SER A 49 2.43 -10.25 -16.63
CA SER A 49 3.20 -11.26 -17.36
C SER A 49 3.71 -10.83 -18.74
N GLU A 50 3.33 -9.65 -19.22
CA GLU A 50 3.70 -9.16 -20.56
C GLU A 50 5.22 -8.92 -20.73
N TRP A 51 5.94 -8.69 -19.63
CA TRP A 51 7.33 -8.21 -19.65
C TRP A 51 8.32 -9.11 -18.91
N CYS A 52 7.85 -10.23 -18.35
CA CYS A 52 8.63 -11.04 -17.41
C CYS A 52 8.12 -12.49 -17.33
N ASP A 53 8.99 -13.44 -16.95
CA ASP A 53 8.59 -14.82 -16.70
C ASP A 53 7.56 -14.91 -15.56
N LEU A 54 6.52 -15.71 -15.78
CA LEU A 54 5.39 -15.84 -14.85
C LEU A 54 5.81 -16.49 -13.52
N GLU A 55 6.71 -17.47 -13.55
CA GLU A 55 7.14 -18.16 -12.33
C GLU A 55 8.01 -17.25 -11.46
N ASP A 56 8.80 -16.38 -12.07
CA ASP A 56 9.56 -15.37 -11.33
C ASP A 56 8.62 -14.36 -10.66
N LEU A 57 7.60 -13.85 -11.38
CA LEU A 57 6.60 -12.95 -10.79
C LEU A 57 5.84 -13.62 -9.63
N LYS A 58 5.47 -14.90 -9.77
CA LYS A 58 4.84 -15.66 -8.68
C LYS A 58 5.75 -15.77 -7.46
N GLN A 59 7.05 -16.00 -7.65
CA GLN A 59 8.02 -16.06 -6.56
C GLN A 59 8.15 -14.71 -5.83
N GLU A 60 8.23 -13.60 -6.58
CA GLU A 60 8.28 -12.25 -5.99
C GLU A 60 7.01 -11.93 -5.20
N GLY A 61 5.84 -12.27 -5.74
CA GLY A 61 4.57 -12.17 -5.03
C GLY A 61 4.51 -13.01 -3.75
N ALA A 62 5.00 -14.25 -3.80
CA ALA A 62 5.04 -15.14 -2.64
C ALA A 62 5.98 -14.61 -1.54
N MET A 63 7.16 -14.10 -1.92
CA MET A 63 8.10 -13.49 -0.98
C MET A 63 7.49 -12.24 -0.32
N ALA A 64 6.81 -11.39 -1.10
CA ALA A 64 6.12 -10.22 -0.58
C ALA A 64 4.97 -10.58 0.37
N LEU A 65 4.21 -11.64 0.08
CA LEU A 65 3.16 -12.15 0.96
C LEU A 65 3.74 -12.62 2.31
N LEU A 66 4.85 -13.37 2.29
CA LEU A 66 5.51 -13.81 3.51
C LEU A 66 6.04 -12.64 4.33
N GLU A 67 6.61 -11.62 3.69
CA GLU A 67 7.08 -10.42 4.38
C GLU A 67 5.91 -9.62 4.97
N ALA A 68 4.77 -9.59 4.27
CA ALA A 68 3.54 -9.01 4.80
C ALA A 68 3.00 -9.77 6.00
N ALA A 69 3.00 -11.10 5.95
CA ALA A 69 2.56 -11.95 7.06
C ALA A 69 3.39 -11.68 8.34
N LYS A 70 4.71 -11.46 8.22
CA LYS A 70 5.56 -11.14 9.39
C LYS A 70 5.23 -9.81 10.07
N ARG A 71 4.60 -8.87 9.35
CA ARG A 71 4.29 -7.51 9.86
C ARG A 71 2.79 -7.27 9.99
N PHE A 72 1.99 -8.29 9.74
CA PHE A 72 0.53 -8.21 9.75
C PHE A 72 0.00 -8.02 11.18
N ASP A 73 -0.96 -7.14 11.34
CA ASP A 73 -1.61 -6.86 12.61
C ASP A 73 -3.12 -7.08 12.47
N PRO A 74 -3.66 -8.22 12.97
CA PRO A 74 -5.09 -8.53 12.88
C PRO A 74 -5.97 -7.53 13.62
N SER A 75 -5.45 -6.82 14.62
CA SER A 75 -6.23 -5.84 15.40
C SER A 75 -6.73 -4.67 14.55
N ARG A 76 -6.12 -4.46 13.37
CA ARG A 76 -6.54 -3.46 12.38
C ARG A 76 -7.82 -3.85 11.63
N GLY A 77 -8.38 -5.03 11.86
CA GLY A 77 -9.63 -5.50 11.23
C GLY A 77 -9.55 -5.72 9.72
N THR A 78 -8.36 -5.65 9.13
CA THR A 78 -8.12 -5.87 7.69
C THR A 78 -7.67 -7.30 7.47
N LYS A 79 -8.22 -7.98 6.46
CA LYS A 79 -7.81 -9.35 6.08
C LYS A 79 -6.37 -9.36 5.57
N LEU A 80 -5.64 -10.45 5.78
CA LEU A 80 -4.21 -10.54 5.40
C LEU A 80 -4.01 -10.24 3.91
N LEU A 81 -4.79 -10.89 3.03
CA LEU A 81 -4.64 -10.69 1.59
C LEU A 81 -4.93 -9.24 1.20
N THR A 82 -5.97 -8.63 1.73
CA THR A 82 -6.28 -7.20 1.50
C THR A 82 -5.11 -6.28 1.87
N TYR A 83 -4.43 -6.58 2.98
CA TYR A 83 -3.24 -5.86 3.42
C TYR A 83 -2.00 -6.16 2.54
N ALA A 84 -1.82 -7.41 2.13
CA ALA A 84 -0.63 -7.87 1.42
C ALA A 84 -0.64 -7.57 -0.08
N THR A 85 -1.80 -7.57 -0.73
CA THR A 85 -1.93 -7.44 -2.20
C THR A 85 -1.18 -6.24 -2.77
N PRO A 86 -1.26 -5.01 -2.21
CA PRO A 86 -0.52 -3.88 -2.75
C PRO A 86 1.00 -4.09 -2.70
N ALA A 87 1.51 -4.78 -1.67
CA ALA A 87 2.92 -5.11 -1.58
C ALA A 87 3.32 -6.21 -2.56
N MET A 88 2.44 -7.18 -2.81
CA MET A 88 2.64 -8.25 -3.78
C MET A 88 2.70 -7.71 -5.21
N GLU A 89 1.70 -6.93 -5.64
CA GLU A 89 1.66 -6.32 -6.97
C GLU A 89 2.88 -5.39 -7.18
N SER A 90 3.24 -4.64 -6.13
CA SER A 90 4.38 -3.74 -6.19
C SER A 90 5.73 -4.48 -6.27
N ALA A 91 5.89 -5.63 -5.61
CA ALA A 91 7.08 -6.47 -5.73
C ALA A 91 7.20 -7.08 -7.14
N MET A 92 6.10 -7.60 -7.68
CA MET A 92 6.04 -8.12 -9.04
C MET A 92 6.41 -7.06 -10.09
N LEU A 93 5.84 -5.85 -9.97
CA LEU A 93 6.15 -4.73 -10.86
C LEU A 93 7.60 -4.26 -10.72
N ASP A 94 8.14 -4.24 -9.49
CA ASP A 94 9.53 -3.88 -9.25
C ASP A 94 10.51 -4.86 -9.91
N TYR A 95 10.21 -6.16 -9.84
CA TYR A 95 10.99 -7.19 -10.51
C TYR A 95 10.92 -7.06 -12.04
N GLY A 96 9.71 -6.91 -12.60
CA GLY A 96 9.57 -6.69 -14.04
C GLY A 96 10.29 -5.41 -14.51
N ALA A 97 10.27 -4.35 -13.72
CA ALA A 97 11.02 -3.13 -14.01
C ALA A 97 12.53 -3.37 -13.99
N HIS A 98 13.03 -4.14 -13.02
CA HIS A 98 14.45 -4.53 -12.93
C HIS A 98 14.89 -5.34 -14.15
N ASP A 99 14.13 -6.38 -14.51
CA ASP A 99 14.46 -7.28 -15.62
C ASP A 99 14.38 -6.57 -16.98
N SER A 100 13.51 -5.56 -17.09
CA SER A 100 13.40 -4.75 -18.30
C SER A 100 14.61 -3.85 -18.59
N LEU A 101 15.53 -3.67 -17.64
CA LEU A 101 16.68 -2.78 -17.79
C LEU A 101 17.65 -3.31 -18.84
N THR A 102 18.10 -2.43 -19.73
CA THR A 102 19.08 -2.77 -20.78
C THR A 102 20.45 -3.14 -20.21
N ILE A 103 20.76 -2.67 -19.00
CA ILE A 103 21.98 -3.02 -18.29
C ILE A 103 21.63 -3.81 -17.03
N SER A 104 22.40 -4.87 -16.78
CA SER A 104 22.27 -5.61 -15.52
C SER A 104 22.83 -4.78 -14.37
N ILE A 105 21.99 -4.55 -13.35
CA ILE A 105 22.38 -3.89 -12.10
C ILE A 105 22.41 -4.95 -11.01
N PRO A 106 23.46 -5.03 -10.18
CA PRO A 106 23.45 -5.93 -9.03
C PRO A 106 22.24 -5.67 -8.11
N PRO A 107 21.56 -6.70 -7.56
CA PRO A 107 20.33 -6.52 -6.78
C PRO A 107 20.48 -5.53 -5.63
N SER A 108 21.62 -5.57 -4.91
CA SER A 108 21.90 -4.63 -3.81
C SER A 108 21.98 -3.18 -4.27
N ARG A 109 22.55 -2.93 -5.46
CA ARG A 109 22.63 -1.59 -6.05
C ARG A 109 21.26 -1.15 -6.56
N TYR A 110 20.50 -2.05 -7.19
CA TYR A 110 19.14 -1.78 -7.63
C TYR A 110 18.25 -1.35 -6.44
N HIS A 111 18.25 -2.11 -5.34
CA HIS A 111 17.50 -1.76 -4.14
C HIS A 111 17.93 -0.40 -3.54
N GLN A 112 19.23 -0.08 -3.53
CA GLN A 112 19.69 1.25 -3.10
C GLN A 112 19.09 2.36 -3.97
N LEU A 113 19.13 2.19 -5.29
CA LEU A 113 18.60 3.19 -6.22
C LEU A 113 17.08 3.29 -6.15
N ARG A 114 16.36 2.19 -5.86
CA ARG A 114 14.91 2.23 -5.62
C ARG A 114 14.55 2.98 -4.35
N ARG A 115 15.31 2.80 -3.25
CA ARG A 115 15.15 3.63 -2.05
C ARG A 115 15.42 5.11 -2.33
N VAL A 116 16.42 5.43 -3.18
CA VAL A 116 16.63 6.82 -3.62
C VAL A 116 15.45 7.33 -4.44
N ALA A 117 14.93 6.54 -5.38
CA ALA A 117 13.75 6.89 -6.19
C ALA A 117 12.56 7.28 -5.29
N HIS A 118 12.34 6.51 -4.23
CA HIS A 118 11.28 6.76 -3.25
C HIS A 118 11.49 8.08 -2.51
N VAL A 119 12.68 8.33 -1.97
CA VAL A 119 12.99 9.59 -1.28
C VAL A 119 12.82 10.78 -2.24
N CYS A 120 13.22 10.63 -3.51
CA CYS A 120 13.00 11.64 -4.54
C CYS A 120 11.53 11.91 -4.80
N ALA A 121 10.70 10.88 -4.80
CA ALA A 121 9.28 11.00 -5.01
C ALA A 121 8.55 11.65 -3.82
N GLU A 122 8.91 11.32 -2.59
CA GLU A 122 8.31 11.95 -1.39
C GLU A 122 8.72 13.42 -1.26
N ALA A 123 9.92 13.76 -1.73
CA ALA A 123 10.48 15.11 -1.68
C ALA A 123 10.44 15.82 -3.05
N GLN A 124 9.48 15.49 -3.91
CA GLN A 124 9.45 15.97 -5.31
C GLN A 124 9.43 17.50 -5.45
N ASP A 125 8.82 18.21 -4.49
CA ASP A 125 8.73 19.67 -4.45
C ASP A 125 9.86 20.35 -3.63
N GLU A 126 10.74 19.56 -3.01
CA GLU A 126 11.80 20.07 -2.13
C GLU A 126 13.07 20.42 -2.92
N PRO A 127 13.86 21.41 -2.48
CA PRO A 127 15.09 21.77 -3.16
C PRO A 127 16.14 20.66 -3.01
N GLU A 128 17.02 20.54 -4.01
CA GLU A 128 18.04 19.49 -4.10
C GLU A 128 18.90 19.25 -2.82
N PRO A 129 19.25 20.28 -2.02
CA PRO A 129 19.94 20.07 -0.74
C PRO A 129 19.11 19.29 0.31
N ALA A 130 17.79 19.51 0.35
CA ALA A 130 16.89 18.81 1.26
C ALA A 130 16.71 17.35 0.83
N LEU A 131 16.62 17.12 -0.48
CA LEU A 131 16.59 15.78 -1.05
C LEU A 131 17.87 14.98 -0.71
N MET A 132 19.03 15.61 -0.83
CA MET A 132 20.30 15.00 -0.45
C MET A 132 20.35 14.60 1.03
N ASP A 133 19.88 15.46 1.92
CA ASP A 133 19.85 15.17 3.36
C ASP A 133 18.89 14.01 3.68
N ALA A 134 17.73 13.96 3.03
CA ALA A 134 16.79 12.85 3.15
C ALA A 134 17.39 11.51 2.69
N VAL A 135 18.11 11.49 1.56
CA VAL A 135 18.80 10.28 1.08
C VAL A 135 19.90 9.85 2.03
N CYS A 136 20.67 10.80 2.59
CA CYS A 136 21.72 10.49 3.58
C CYS A 136 21.13 9.83 4.83
N LYS A 137 20.01 10.34 5.32
CA LYS A 137 19.30 9.81 6.50
C LYS A 137 18.72 8.42 6.23
N GLU A 138 18.00 8.26 5.14
CA GLU A 138 17.33 7.00 4.78
C GLU A 138 18.34 5.87 4.57
N LEU A 139 19.41 6.13 3.83
CA LEU A 139 20.42 5.12 3.50
C LEU A 139 21.58 5.03 4.51
N ALA A 140 21.64 5.93 5.49
CA ALA A 140 22.76 6.08 6.42
C ALA A 140 24.12 6.20 5.69
N VAL A 141 24.17 7.01 4.62
CA VAL A 141 25.37 7.22 3.79
C VAL A 141 25.90 8.65 3.88
N SER A 142 27.17 8.84 3.49
CA SER A 142 27.76 10.18 3.38
C SER A 142 27.11 11.01 2.25
N GLN A 143 27.16 12.34 2.38
CA GLN A 143 26.67 13.25 1.33
C GLN A 143 27.29 12.98 -0.05
N LYS A 144 28.59 12.63 -0.10
CA LYS A 144 29.25 12.30 -1.36
C LYS A 144 28.60 11.08 -2.04
N VAL A 145 28.34 10.02 -1.27
CA VAL A 145 27.70 8.80 -1.77
C VAL A 145 26.25 9.06 -2.17
N ALA A 146 25.51 9.86 -1.39
CA ALA A 146 24.15 10.27 -1.74
C ALA A 146 24.09 11.05 -3.06
N ALA A 147 25.04 11.96 -3.30
CA ALA A 147 25.12 12.70 -4.56
C ALA A 147 25.39 11.77 -5.76
N GLU A 148 26.28 10.80 -5.60
CA GLU A 148 26.57 9.79 -6.63
C GLU A 148 25.35 8.92 -6.93
N LEU A 149 24.65 8.46 -5.89
CA LEU A 149 23.41 7.68 -6.01
C LEU A 149 22.30 8.45 -6.70
N LEU A 150 22.10 9.74 -6.36
CA LEU A 150 21.12 10.60 -7.02
C LEU A 150 21.42 10.79 -8.50
N LYS A 151 22.70 10.94 -8.85
CA LYS A 151 23.15 11.06 -10.23
C LYS A 151 22.91 9.76 -11.01
N GLU A 152 23.27 8.63 -10.41
CA GLU A 152 23.04 7.31 -11.02
C GLU A 152 21.55 7.03 -11.20
N TYR A 153 20.74 7.30 -10.18
CA TYR A 153 19.29 7.19 -10.24
C TYR A 153 18.72 7.99 -11.43
N ARG A 154 19.06 9.28 -11.53
CA ARG A 154 18.61 10.13 -12.64
C ARG A 154 19.10 9.63 -14.01
N THR A 155 20.28 9.01 -14.07
CA THR A 155 20.84 8.51 -15.34
C THR A 155 20.15 7.23 -15.79
N LEU A 156 19.91 6.30 -14.86
CA LEU A 156 19.35 4.98 -15.17
C LEU A 156 17.83 5.00 -15.30
N PHE A 157 17.18 5.88 -14.56
CA PHE A 157 15.72 5.92 -14.45
C PHE A 157 15.11 7.26 -14.89
N GLY A 158 15.92 8.19 -15.41
CA GLY A 158 15.41 9.45 -15.98
C GLY A 158 14.88 9.34 -17.40
N ILE A 159 15.13 8.21 -18.10
CA ILE A 159 14.65 7.95 -19.49
C ILE A 159 13.44 7.02 -19.50
N ARG A 160 13.31 6.16 -18.49
CA ARG A 160 12.19 5.23 -18.31
C ARG A 160 11.59 5.55 -16.95
N LEU A 161 10.40 6.14 -16.95
CA LEU A 161 9.64 6.37 -15.74
C LEU A 161 9.44 5.00 -15.11
N LEU A 162 9.97 4.82 -13.90
CA LEU A 162 10.19 3.54 -13.22
C LEU A 162 8.87 2.90 -12.72
N GLY A 163 7.80 3.03 -13.51
CA GLY A 163 6.40 3.04 -13.10
C GLY A 163 6.01 4.46 -12.73
N ASP A 164 5.25 5.14 -13.59
CA ASP A 164 4.92 6.57 -13.48
C ASP A 164 3.98 6.94 -12.32
N ASP A 165 3.68 5.98 -11.45
CA ASP A 165 3.10 6.21 -10.15
C ASP A 165 4.10 5.74 -9.09
N VAL A 166 4.59 6.69 -8.29
CA VAL A 166 5.28 6.49 -6.99
C VAL A 166 4.60 5.42 -6.12
N PHE A 167 3.31 5.16 -6.38
CA PHE A 167 2.48 4.15 -5.74
C PHE A 167 2.88 2.70 -6.06
N ALA A 168 3.44 2.41 -7.24
CA ALA A 168 3.85 1.06 -7.66
C ALA A 168 5.25 0.67 -7.16
N ILE A 169 5.99 1.61 -6.57
CA ILE A 169 7.33 1.38 -6.05
C ILE A 169 7.24 0.81 -4.63
N SER A 170 7.60 -0.47 -4.51
CA SER A 170 7.70 -1.17 -3.22
C SER A 170 8.95 -0.62 -2.54
N CYS A 171 8.79 0.31 -1.61
CA CYS A 171 9.94 0.95 -0.97
C CYS A 171 9.72 1.15 0.52
N SER A 172 9.90 0.04 1.22
CA SER A 172 10.52 -0.06 2.56
C SER A 172 10.57 -1.51 3.03
N GLY A 173 10.07 -2.45 2.22
CA GLY A 173 9.68 -3.77 2.69
C GLY A 173 8.54 -3.72 3.71
N ASP A 174 7.93 -2.54 3.98
CA ASP A 174 6.80 -2.38 4.89
C ASP A 174 5.46 -2.37 4.14
N PRO A 175 4.79 -3.52 4.06
CA PRO A 175 3.47 -3.64 3.45
C PRO A 175 2.43 -2.68 4.02
N ALA A 176 2.58 -2.20 5.26
CA ALA A 176 1.67 -1.19 5.81
C ALA A 176 1.70 0.12 5.03
N ARG A 177 2.88 0.57 4.61
CA ARG A 177 3.01 1.76 3.78
C ARG A 177 2.42 1.56 2.38
N ALA A 178 2.60 0.37 1.80
CA ALA A 178 2.03 0.03 0.50
C ALA A 178 0.48 0.03 0.56
N TYR A 179 -0.07 -0.59 1.61
CA TYR A 179 -1.51 -0.60 1.88
C TYR A 179 -2.06 0.81 2.10
N ASP A 180 -1.42 1.63 2.93
CA ASP A 180 -1.85 3.01 3.18
C ASP A 180 -1.90 3.84 1.89
N ARG A 181 -0.87 3.71 1.04
CA ARG A 181 -0.83 4.38 -0.27
C ARG A 181 -1.96 3.92 -1.18
N TYR A 182 -2.20 2.62 -1.25
CA TYR A 182 -3.30 2.05 -2.01
C TYR A 182 -4.66 2.60 -1.54
N MET A 183 -4.91 2.60 -0.23
CA MET A 183 -6.16 3.12 0.33
C MET A 183 -6.34 4.62 0.05
N ARG A 184 -5.28 5.43 0.16
CA ARG A 184 -5.32 6.84 -0.25
C ARG A 184 -5.76 7.00 -1.70
N ARG A 185 -5.20 6.21 -2.62
CA ARG A 185 -5.57 6.24 -4.04
C ARG A 185 -7.04 5.90 -4.24
N VAL A 186 -7.53 4.84 -3.60
CA VAL A 186 -8.93 4.41 -3.66
C VAL A 186 -9.87 5.54 -3.19
N PHE A 187 -9.62 6.10 -2.01
CA PHE A 187 -10.47 7.16 -1.46
C PHE A 187 -10.40 8.47 -2.25
N LEU A 188 -9.22 8.83 -2.77
CA LEU A 188 -9.09 10.01 -3.63
C LEU A 188 -9.83 9.83 -4.96
N HIS A 189 -9.81 8.63 -5.54
CA HIS A 189 -10.57 8.34 -6.75
C HIS A 189 -12.08 8.42 -6.50
N GLN A 190 -12.57 7.85 -5.40
CA GLN A 190 -13.97 7.97 -4.98
C GLN A 190 -14.37 9.43 -4.78
N LEU A 191 -13.56 10.22 -4.06
CA LEU A 191 -13.79 11.65 -3.88
C LEU A 191 -13.88 12.39 -5.21
N MET A 192 -13.02 12.05 -6.18
CA MET A 192 -13.07 12.64 -7.52
C MET A 192 -14.38 12.34 -8.24
N GLU A 193 -14.89 11.11 -8.13
CA GLU A 193 -16.15 10.70 -8.75
C GLU A 193 -17.38 11.34 -8.08
N GLU A 194 -17.33 11.56 -6.77
CA GLU A 194 -18.43 12.19 -6.01
C GLU A 194 -18.49 13.71 -6.20
N VAL A 195 -17.34 14.38 -6.23
CA VAL A 195 -17.26 15.85 -6.20
C VAL A 195 -17.27 16.48 -7.61
N LEU A 196 -16.67 15.80 -8.59
CA LEU A 196 -16.53 16.34 -9.95
C LEU A 196 -17.62 15.81 -10.86
N ASN A 197 -18.11 16.68 -11.75
CA ASN A 197 -18.98 16.20 -12.82
C ASN A 197 -18.16 15.36 -13.84
N PRO A 198 -18.78 14.51 -14.67
CA PRO A 198 -18.06 13.62 -15.58
C PRO A 198 -17.07 14.34 -16.52
N ARG A 199 -17.37 15.58 -16.91
CA ARG A 199 -16.49 16.37 -17.78
C ARG A 199 -15.26 16.91 -17.04
N GLU A 200 -15.45 17.39 -15.81
CA GLU A 200 -14.35 17.82 -14.92
C GLU A 200 -13.51 16.62 -14.48
N LEU A 201 -14.14 15.49 -14.16
CA LEU A 201 -13.46 14.24 -13.83
C LEU A 201 -12.57 13.79 -14.98
N ASN A 202 -13.12 13.72 -16.21
CA ASN A 202 -12.34 13.36 -17.39
C ASN A 202 -11.21 14.36 -17.68
N LEU A 203 -11.46 15.67 -17.48
CA LEU A 203 -10.41 16.68 -17.60
C LEU A 203 -9.26 16.43 -16.63
N VAL A 204 -9.56 16.19 -15.34
CA VAL A 204 -8.54 15.94 -14.32
C VAL A 204 -7.80 14.62 -14.60
N ARG A 205 -8.53 13.55 -14.93
CA ARG A 205 -7.94 12.24 -15.26
C ARG A 205 -7.02 12.31 -16.47
N CYS A 206 -7.48 12.90 -17.58
CA CYS A 206 -6.67 12.99 -18.79
C CYS A 206 -5.47 13.94 -18.62
N TYR A 207 -5.60 15.01 -17.83
CA TYR A 207 -4.47 15.89 -17.53
C TYR A 207 -3.41 15.20 -16.64
N LEU A 208 -3.85 14.40 -15.68
CA LEU A 208 -2.96 13.67 -14.76
C LEU A 208 -2.54 12.29 -15.28
N GLY A 209 -2.96 11.89 -16.49
CA GLY A 209 -2.65 10.56 -17.05
C GLY A 209 -3.42 9.39 -16.43
N ILE A 210 -4.31 9.62 -15.46
CA ILE A 210 -5.02 8.57 -14.71
C ILE A 210 -5.96 7.77 -15.64
N GLY A 211 -5.54 6.53 -15.93
CA GLY A 211 -6.25 5.61 -16.82
C GLY A 211 -6.14 5.97 -18.30
N GLN A 212 -5.11 6.73 -18.69
CA GLN A 212 -4.70 6.89 -20.09
C GLN A 212 -3.73 5.76 -20.50
N PRO A 213 -3.63 5.42 -21.80
CA PRO A 213 -2.54 4.60 -22.31
C PRO A 213 -1.20 5.22 -21.93
N ASP A 214 -0.26 4.39 -21.46
CA ASP A 214 1.07 4.81 -20.98
C ASP A 214 1.06 5.79 -19.79
N GLU A 215 -0.11 6.02 -19.16
CA GLU A 215 -0.31 6.96 -18.04
C GLU A 215 0.18 8.40 -18.32
N GLU A 216 0.33 8.78 -19.60
CA GLU A 216 0.76 10.13 -19.97
C GLU A 216 -0.38 11.15 -19.90
N GLY A 217 -0.10 12.29 -19.27
CA GLY A 217 -1.00 13.43 -19.18
C GLY A 217 -1.10 14.23 -20.48
N MET A 218 -2.30 14.72 -20.81
CA MET A 218 -2.52 15.58 -21.97
C MET A 218 -2.34 17.07 -21.64
N THR A 219 -1.89 17.85 -22.63
CA THR A 219 -1.80 19.31 -22.51
C THR A 219 -3.18 19.98 -22.47
N PHE A 220 -3.28 21.18 -21.89
CA PHE A 220 -4.55 21.93 -21.92
C PHE A 220 -5.03 22.26 -23.34
N GLN A 221 -4.14 22.28 -24.32
CA GLN A 221 -4.51 22.49 -25.72
C GLN A 221 -5.20 21.26 -26.31
N GLU A 222 -4.64 20.07 -26.09
CA GLU A 222 -5.26 18.80 -26.50
C GLU A 222 -6.58 18.57 -25.76
N LEU A 223 -6.61 18.84 -24.45
CA LEU A 223 -7.80 18.71 -23.62
C LEU A 223 -8.90 19.68 -24.05
N ALA A 224 -8.54 20.90 -24.45
CA ALA A 224 -9.53 21.86 -24.94
C ALA A 224 -10.22 21.35 -26.22
N ILE A 225 -9.48 20.72 -27.13
CA ILE A 225 -10.05 20.12 -28.34
C ILE A 225 -10.86 18.87 -27.98
N ARG A 226 -10.27 17.93 -27.24
CA ARG A 226 -10.87 16.62 -26.92
C ARG A 226 -12.14 16.73 -26.08
N LEU A 227 -12.16 17.65 -25.11
CA LEU A 227 -13.28 17.86 -24.19
C LEU A 227 -14.11 19.10 -24.54
N ASN A 228 -13.89 19.68 -25.73
CA ASN A 228 -14.65 20.79 -26.30
C ASN A 228 -14.74 22.04 -25.39
N TYR A 229 -13.61 22.46 -24.80
CA TYR A 229 -13.51 23.73 -24.09
C TYR A 229 -13.22 24.89 -25.06
N ASN A 230 -13.57 26.12 -24.64
CA ASN A 230 -13.32 27.34 -25.41
C ASN A 230 -11.83 27.75 -25.36
N GLY A 231 -10.96 26.87 -25.83
CA GLY A 231 -9.51 27.02 -25.87
C GLY A 231 -8.77 26.56 -24.61
N PRO A 232 -7.42 26.58 -24.65
CA PRO A 232 -6.56 26.06 -23.59
C PRO A 232 -6.80 26.74 -22.24
N SER A 233 -6.97 28.07 -22.24
CA SER A 233 -7.24 28.84 -21.02
C SER A 233 -8.60 28.48 -20.38
N GLY A 234 -9.58 28.06 -21.19
CA GLY A 234 -10.86 27.57 -20.70
C GLY A 234 -10.71 26.23 -19.98
N ALA A 235 -9.94 25.31 -20.56
CA ALA A 235 -9.62 24.02 -19.94
C ALA A 235 -8.80 24.21 -18.65
N GLU A 236 -7.77 25.06 -18.66
CA GLU A 236 -6.97 25.37 -17.47
C GLU A 236 -7.81 25.97 -16.34
N LYS A 237 -8.72 26.90 -16.67
CA LYS A 237 -9.63 27.50 -15.69
C LYS A 237 -10.58 26.46 -15.09
N ALA A 238 -11.11 25.56 -15.93
CA ALA A 238 -11.97 24.46 -15.46
C ALA A 238 -11.18 23.50 -14.55
N TYR A 239 -9.95 23.14 -14.93
CA TYR A 239 -9.05 22.30 -14.14
C TYR A 239 -8.75 22.91 -12.76
N LYS A 240 -8.34 24.19 -12.71
CA LYS A 240 -8.11 24.90 -11.43
C LYS A 240 -9.38 24.97 -10.57
N THR A 241 -10.55 25.04 -11.20
CA THR A 241 -11.83 25.06 -10.48
C THR A 241 -12.15 23.69 -9.90
N ALA A 242 -11.95 22.62 -10.65
CA ALA A 242 -12.08 21.24 -10.18
C ALA A 242 -11.15 20.97 -8.99
N LEU A 243 -9.87 21.37 -9.07
CA LEU A 243 -8.92 21.22 -7.95
C LEU A 243 -9.37 21.98 -6.69
N ARG A 244 -9.97 23.17 -6.83
CA ARG A 244 -10.51 23.89 -5.67
C ARG A 244 -11.69 23.15 -5.02
N LYS A 245 -12.56 22.52 -5.80
CA LYS A 245 -13.66 21.69 -5.28
C LYS A 245 -13.10 20.50 -4.49
N LEU A 246 -12.17 19.76 -5.09
CA LEU A 246 -11.51 18.63 -4.44
C LEU A 246 -10.82 19.05 -3.14
N LYS A 247 -10.04 20.14 -3.16
CA LYS A 247 -9.34 20.63 -1.97
C LYS A 247 -10.29 21.02 -0.83
N LYS A 248 -11.48 21.54 -1.16
CA LYS A 248 -12.49 21.91 -0.16
C LYS A 248 -13.05 20.67 0.55
N GLU A 249 -13.27 19.59 -0.19
CA GLU A 249 -13.83 18.34 0.33
C GLU A 249 -12.75 17.30 0.72
N LEU A 250 -11.46 17.63 0.59
CA LEU A 250 -10.36 16.69 0.82
C LEU A 250 -10.35 16.13 2.25
N TYR A 251 -10.73 16.95 3.23
CA TYR A 251 -10.76 16.53 4.64
C TYR A 251 -12.18 16.21 5.12
N SER A 252 -13.17 16.22 4.22
CA SER A 252 -14.52 15.75 4.50
C SER A 252 -14.72 14.34 3.91
N GLY A 253 -15.86 13.71 4.24
CA GLY A 253 -16.22 12.40 3.69
C GLY A 253 -15.31 11.24 4.11
N ALA A 254 -15.31 10.17 3.32
CA ALA A 254 -14.61 8.92 3.63
C ALA A 254 -13.08 9.10 3.75
N TYR A 255 -12.47 9.91 2.90
CA TYR A 255 -11.03 10.17 2.95
C TYR A 255 -10.61 10.92 4.22
N GLY A 256 -11.37 11.94 4.61
CA GLY A 256 -11.16 12.67 5.86
C GLY A 256 -11.26 11.76 7.08
N GLN A 257 -12.33 10.95 7.15
CA GLN A 257 -12.53 9.97 8.22
C GLN A 257 -11.37 8.96 8.30
N TRP A 258 -10.93 8.42 7.16
CA TRP A 258 -9.80 7.50 7.10
C TRP A 258 -8.51 8.14 7.66
N LEU A 259 -8.22 9.39 7.30
CA LEU A 259 -7.06 10.12 7.83
C LEU A 259 -7.14 10.34 9.34
N GLU A 260 -8.33 10.64 9.88
CA GLU A 260 -8.55 10.79 11.32
C GLU A 260 -8.34 9.47 12.07
N ILE A 261 -8.90 8.37 11.55
CA ILE A 261 -8.72 7.03 12.10
C ILE A 261 -7.23 6.66 12.12
N GLN A 262 -6.49 6.86 11.03
CA GLN A 262 -5.06 6.56 10.98
C GLN A 262 -4.26 7.40 11.99
N LYS A 263 -4.59 8.69 12.15
CA LYS A 263 -3.97 9.53 13.18
C LYS A 263 -4.25 9.03 14.58
N ALA A 264 -5.49 8.62 14.87
CA ALA A 264 -5.88 8.07 16.16
C ALA A 264 -5.13 6.76 16.48
N ILE A 265 -5.06 5.83 15.51
CA ILE A 265 -4.32 4.57 15.64
C ILE A 265 -2.84 4.82 15.92
N ASN A 266 -2.20 5.69 15.12
CA ASN A 266 -0.77 5.99 15.28
C ASN A 266 -0.48 6.69 16.61
N LYS A 267 -1.37 7.58 17.05
CA LYS A 267 -1.27 8.23 18.36
C LYS A 267 -1.38 7.23 19.50
N ALA A 268 -2.41 6.38 19.49
CA ALA A 268 -2.60 5.36 20.53
C ALA A 268 -1.40 4.40 20.61
N ARG A 269 -0.81 4.05 19.46
CA ARG A 269 0.40 3.24 19.41
C ARG A 269 1.61 3.95 19.99
N ALA A 270 1.83 5.22 19.63
CA ALA A 270 2.92 6.02 20.18
C ALA A 270 2.78 6.18 21.70
N GLU A 271 1.56 6.32 22.22
CA GLU A 271 1.25 6.35 23.65
C GLU A 271 1.56 5.00 24.31
N ALA A 272 1.14 3.87 23.72
CA ALA A 272 1.44 2.53 24.24
C ALA A 272 2.94 2.21 24.22
N GLU A 273 3.67 2.65 23.19
CA GLU A 273 5.13 2.48 23.09
C GLU A 273 5.85 3.37 24.12
N ALA A 274 5.34 4.58 24.40
CA ALA A 274 5.88 5.50 25.42
C ALA A 274 5.59 5.04 26.86
N ASP A 275 4.43 4.43 27.11
CA ASP A 275 4.03 3.92 28.44
C ASP A 275 4.82 2.66 28.86
N SER A 276 5.56 2.02 27.95
CA SER A 276 6.46 0.90 28.26
C SER A 276 7.65 1.27 29.17
N GLY A 277 7.85 2.57 29.46
CA GLY A 277 9.01 3.08 30.20
C GLY A 277 8.84 3.33 31.70
N TYR A 278 7.63 3.38 32.26
CA TYR A 278 7.46 3.73 33.69
C TYR A 278 6.24 3.08 34.35
N TYR A 279 6.36 1.81 34.71
CA TYR A 279 5.65 1.26 35.86
C TYR A 279 6.59 0.39 36.69
N THR A 280 7.16 0.99 37.74
CA THR A 280 7.52 0.23 38.94
C THR A 280 6.23 -0.35 39.52
N THR A 281 6.07 -1.67 39.38
CA THR A 281 4.97 -2.48 39.92
C THR A 281 4.70 -2.18 41.40
N PRO A 282 3.45 -1.94 41.82
CA PRO A 282 2.89 -2.65 42.94
C PRO A 282 2.39 -4.00 42.41
N GLN A 283 3.01 -5.09 42.88
CA GLN A 283 2.76 -6.49 42.48
C GLN A 283 1.32 -6.75 42.02
N THR A 284 1.15 -6.94 40.71
CA THR A 284 -0.01 -7.61 40.11
C THR A 284 0.56 -8.81 39.37
N THR A 285 0.02 -9.98 39.63
CA THR A 285 0.58 -11.24 39.14
C THR A 285 0.27 -11.41 37.65
N TRP A 286 1.14 -12.09 36.90
CA TRP A 286 1.00 -12.40 35.46
C TRP A 286 -0.39 -12.97 35.04
N LEU A 287 -1.14 -13.50 35.99
CA LEU A 287 -2.50 -13.99 35.81
C LEU A 287 -3.55 -12.85 35.68
N ASP A 288 -3.29 -11.68 36.25
CA ASP A 288 -4.16 -10.50 36.21
C ASP A 288 -4.06 -9.79 34.86
N ASP A 289 -2.85 -9.69 34.29
CA ASP A 289 -2.62 -9.14 32.95
C ASP A 289 -3.26 -10.02 31.86
N LYS A 290 -3.22 -11.34 32.04
CA LYS A 290 -3.90 -12.28 31.13
C LYS A 290 -5.42 -12.16 31.22
N ASN A 291 -5.98 -12.02 32.43
CA ASN A 291 -7.41 -11.80 32.62
C ASN A 291 -7.88 -10.44 32.09
N LEU A 292 -7.04 -9.39 32.18
CA LEU A 292 -7.31 -8.07 31.61
C LEU A 292 -7.28 -8.10 30.07
N ALA A 293 -6.31 -8.79 29.47
CA ALA A 293 -6.24 -8.98 28.03
C ALA A 293 -7.42 -9.83 27.52
N GLU A 294 -7.78 -10.92 28.21
CA GLU A 294 -8.94 -11.74 27.86
C GLU A 294 -10.27 -10.98 28.03
N ARG A 295 -10.38 -10.11 29.04
CA ARG A 295 -11.54 -9.21 29.20
C ARG A 295 -11.62 -8.19 28.08
N PHE A 296 -10.51 -7.55 27.73
CA PHE A 296 -10.47 -6.56 26.66
C PHE A 296 -10.83 -7.20 25.31
N ILE A 297 -10.30 -8.39 25.02
CA ILE A 297 -10.65 -9.13 23.80
C ILE A 297 -12.14 -9.52 23.82
N CYS A 298 -12.68 -10.00 24.94
CA CYS A 298 -14.11 -10.30 25.06
C CYS A 298 -14.99 -9.07 24.87
N GLU A 299 -14.61 -7.91 25.39
CA GLU A 299 -15.34 -6.65 25.22
C GLU A 299 -15.30 -6.17 23.77
N VAL A 300 -14.15 -6.22 23.11
CA VAL A 300 -14.01 -5.85 21.70
C VAL A 300 -14.80 -6.78 20.80
N VAL A 301 -14.73 -8.10 21.02
CA VAL A 301 -15.53 -9.09 20.26
C VAL A 301 -17.03 -8.89 20.49
N SER A 302 -17.45 -8.56 21.72
CA SER A 302 -18.84 -8.25 22.03
C SER A 302 -19.31 -6.97 21.31
N LEU A 303 -18.47 -5.94 21.25
CA LEU A 303 -18.78 -4.68 20.55
C LEU A 303 -18.87 -4.88 19.03
N ILE A 304 -18.01 -5.70 18.45
CA ILE A 304 -18.07 -6.07 17.02
C ILE A 304 -19.38 -6.81 16.73
N ARG A 305 -19.74 -7.81 17.55
CA ARG A 305 -20.98 -8.57 17.40
C ARG A 305 -22.23 -7.68 17.52
N ILE A 306 -22.20 -6.73 18.44
CA ILE A 306 -23.28 -5.74 18.62
C ILE A 306 -23.38 -4.85 17.38
N HIS A 307 -22.25 -4.40 16.83
CA HIS A 307 -22.23 -3.57 15.63
C HIS A 307 -22.76 -4.32 14.39
N GLU A 308 -22.42 -5.59 14.24
CA GLU A 308 -22.95 -6.46 13.17
C GLU A 308 -24.47 -6.64 13.30
N ILE A 309 -24.98 -6.95 14.50
CA ILE A 309 -26.43 -7.09 14.75
C ILE A 309 -27.19 -5.80 14.45
N PHE A 310 -26.63 -4.64 14.81
CA PHE A 310 -27.26 -3.34 14.50
C PHE A 310 -27.19 -2.99 13.02
N SER A 311 -26.15 -3.44 12.30
CA SER A 311 -26.03 -3.25 10.86
C SER A 311 -27.02 -4.12 10.10
N ASP A 312 -27.17 -5.39 10.49
CA ASP A 312 -28.15 -6.31 9.90
C ASP A 312 -29.60 -5.86 10.16
N ALA A 313 -29.89 -5.29 11.34
CA ALA A 313 -31.21 -4.75 11.68
C ALA A 313 -31.58 -3.49 10.88
N LEU A 314 -30.59 -2.66 10.50
CA LEU A 314 -30.78 -1.48 9.67
C LEU A 314 -31.07 -1.83 8.20
N ASP A 315 -30.55 -2.98 7.73
CA ASP A 315 -30.79 -3.49 6.38
C ASP A 315 -32.16 -4.18 6.24
N GLU A 316 -32.74 -4.70 7.33
CA GLU A 316 -34.09 -5.29 7.35
C GLU A 316 -35.21 -4.23 7.41
N GLU A 317 -34.97 -3.03 7.95
CA GLU A 317 -35.95 -1.91 7.95
C GLU A 317 -36.05 -1.17 6.61
N GLN A 318 -35.15 -1.44 5.65
CA GLN A 318 -35.14 -0.83 4.31
C GLN A 318 -35.73 -1.72 3.20
N LYS A 319 -36.29 -2.88 3.53
CA LYS A 319 -37.06 -3.75 2.63
C LYS A 319 -38.56 -3.72 2.93
#